data_AF-A0A2M8PNG2-F1
#
_entry.id   AF-A0A2M8PNG2-F1
#
_cell.length_a   1.000
_cell.length_b   1.000
_cell.length_c   1.000
_cell.angle_alpha   90.00
_cell.angle_beta   90.00
_cell.angle_gamma   90.00
#
_symmetry.space_group_name_H-M   'P 1'
#
loop_
_entity.id
_entity.type
_entity.pdbx_description
1 polymer ?
#
loop_
_entity_poly.entity_id
_entity_poly.type
_entity_poly.pdbx_seq_one_letter_code
_entity_poly.pdbx_strand_id
1 'polypeptide(L)'
;MEPKFGIKHLLAILLTVLGAIFLIAGPSLEPVRQVSNAAGSTVDFEGKTWEFIGTAVIILLAVVAIGGGLAALFWLLVRQVKIAYSIPAEPANPLDYTTYGHPAAIVVIGGLFATVALFLTTFGLLPVQATAEAQVVDTFFMIEFVSIAFIFGLVVGLLIHSLLFFHARKGEEWTDGKHFHGNVPLELFWTFTPLIFVMVLGVIAVDGISAGPISTDGLMDLIEEKEGEQEIFVVGFQWGWRYYYPTDLFFTPEEFAELDPEQQQIIRQNEELIRSYSGLEGFGIQTGEIVLLTQQPVLIQMTADDVLHNFWVPEFRMKRDAVPGVITELRYTPILAGQYRIRCAELCGLLHYNMYGDVRVVTQNEYELWIEEVKLSFGNPVLAGQAIYQGNCTACHSVNGDRGTGPTW
;
A
#
# COMPACT_ATOMS: atom_id res chain seq x y z
N MET A 1 -39.72 24.69 -27.38
CA MET A 1 -38.59 24.03 -28.08
C MET A 1 -37.63 23.57 -26.99
N GLU A 2 -37.74 22.32 -26.56
CA GLU A 2 -36.93 21.77 -25.47
C GLU A 2 -35.47 21.55 -25.90
N PRO A 3 -34.48 21.83 -25.03
CA PRO A 3 -33.09 21.47 -25.30
C PRO A 3 -32.97 19.95 -25.18
N LYS A 4 -32.77 19.29 -26.33
CA LYS A 4 -32.45 17.86 -26.38
C LYS A 4 -31.12 17.63 -25.66
N PHE A 5 -31.16 17.17 -24.42
CA PHE A 5 -30.02 16.52 -23.77
C PHE A 5 -29.78 15.16 -24.43
N GLY A 6 -29.38 15.20 -25.70
CA GLY A 6 -29.06 14.02 -26.49
C GLY A 6 -27.67 13.51 -26.13
N ILE A 7 -27.35 12.31 -26.62
CA ILE A 7 -26.03 11.65 -26.55
C ILE A 7 -24.85 12.63 -26.77
N LYS A 8 -25.03 13.70 -27.55
CA LYS A 8 -24.06 14.78 -27.75
C LYS A 8 -23.67 15.55 -26.48
N HIS A 9 -24.56 15.73 -25.51
CA HIS A 9 -24.27 16.39 -24.23
C HIS A 9 -23.57 15.44 -23.25
N LEU A 10 -23.94 14.16 -23.27
CA LEU A 10 -23.20 13.13 -22.52
C LEU A 10 -21.80 12.97 -23.09
N LEU A 11 -21.65 12.94 -24.42
CA LEU A 11 -20.36 12.99 -25.10
C LEU A 11 -19.60 14.28 -24.80
N ALA A 12 -20.26 15.43 -24.75
CA ALA A 12 -19.61 16.69 -24.40
C ALA A 12 -19.10 16.68 -22.95
N ILE A 13 -19.87 16.16 -22.00
CA ILE A 13 -19.41 15.98 -20.60
C ILE A 13 -18.27 14.98 -20.55
N LEU A 14 -18.37 13.85 -21.24
CA LEU A 14 -17.30 12.85 -21.32
C LEU A 14 -16.04 13.44 -21.94
N LEU A 15 -16.16 14.22 -23.02
CA LEU A 15 -15.07 14.93 -23.69
C LEU A 15 -14.51 16.09 -22.87
N THR A 16 -15.32 16.72 -22.02
CA THR A 16 -14.88 17.81 -21.12
C THR A 16 -14.15 17.22 -19.91
N VAL A 17 -14.59 16.09 -19.38
CA VAL A 17 -13.88 15.33 -18.34
C VAL A 17 -12.59 14.73 -18.92
N LEU A 18 -12.64 14.10 -20.10
CA LEU A 18 -11.46 13.61 -20.82
C LEU A 18 -10.51 14.75 -21.21
N GLY A 19 -11.04 15.91 -21.63
CA GLY A 19 -10.25 17.10 -21.96
C GLY A 19 -9.63 17.78 -20.75
N ALA A 20 -10.32 17.80 -19.60
CA ALA A 20 -9.75 18.25 -18.33
C ALA A 20 -8.65 17.29 -17.85
N ILE A 21 -8.85 15.98 -18.00
CA ILE A 21 -7.81 14.96 -17.74
C ILE A 21 -6.61 15.16 -18.69
N PHE A 22 -6.83 15.41 -19.99
CA PHE A 22 -5.77 15.63 -20.98
C PHE A 22 -5.03 16.97 -20.80
N LEU A 23 -5.70 18.00 -20.26
CA LEU A 23 -5.08 19.29 -19.90
C LEU A 23 -4.30 19.22 -18.59
N ILE A 24 -4.72 18.38 -17.64
CA ILE A 24 -3.99 18.08 -16.41
C ILE A 24 -2.80 17.12 -16.68
N ALA A 25 -2.94 16.24 -17.68
CA ALA A 25 -1.92 15.28 -18.12
C ALA A 25 -1.08 15.75 -19.33
N GLY A 26 -1.17 17.03 -19.71
CA GLY A 26 -0.39 17.59 -20.82
C GLY A 26 1.12 17.57 -20.56
N PRO A 27 1.97 17.59 -21.61
CA PRO A 27 3.35 17.10 -21.61
C PRO A 27 4.38 18.01 -20.90
N SER A 28 3.98 18.79 -19.89
CA SER A 28 4.80 19.85 -19.31
C SER A 28 4.90 19.84 -17.78
N LEU A 29 4.56 18.73 -17.13
CA LEU A 29 5.17 18.44 -15.82
C LEU A 29 6.49 17.74 -16.12
N GLU A 30 7.59 18.49 -16.17
CA GLU A 30 8.90 17.85 -16.13
C GLU A 30 8.91 16.94 -14.90
N PRO A 31 9.11 15.61 -15.08
CA PRO A 31 9.19 14.72 -13.93
C PRO A 31 10.33 15.21 -13.04
N VAL A 32 10.15 15.14 -11.72
CA VAL A 32 11.24 15.36 -10.76
C VAL A 32 12.36 14.41 -11.16
N ARG A 33 13.39 14.97 -11.81
CA ARG A 33 14.11 14.22 -12.85
C ARG A 33 14.96 13.11 -12.28
N GLN A 34 15.44 13.25 -11.04
CA GLN A 34 16.26 12.27 -10.34
C GLN A 34 16.19 12.57 -8.83
N VAL A 35 15.93 11.56 -8.01
CA VAL A 35 16.26 11.61 -6.58
C VAL A 35 17.42 10.65 -6.38
N SER A 36 18.61 11.20 -6.18
CA SER A 36 19.78 10.44 -5.78
C SER A 36 19.57 9.91 -4.37
N ASN A 37 19.66 8.60 -4.17
CA ASN A 37 19.88 8.07 -2.82
C ASN A 37 21.30 8.43 -2.34
N ALA A 38 21.58 8.23 -1.05
CA ALA A 38 22.90 8.48 -0.47
C ALA A 38 24.04 7.65 -1.11
N ALA A 39 23.71 6.67 -1.97
CA ALA A 39 24.64 5.81 -2.70
C ALA A 39 24.86 6.22 -4.18
N GLY A 40 24.20 7.28 -4.65
CA GLY A 40 24.44 7.86 -5.99
C GLY A 40 23.82 7.10 -7.17
N SER A 41 22.92 6.14 -6.95
CA SER A 41 22.18 5.47 -8.05
C SER A 41 20.94 6.25 -8.45
N THR A 42 20.71 6.39 -9.77
CA THR A 42 19.54 7.09 -10.34
C THR A 42 18.48 6.07 -10.74
N VAL A 43 17.30 6.14 -10.13
CA VAL A 43 16.13 5.32 -10.50
C VAL A 43 15.28 6.09 -11.51
N ASP A 44 15.03 5.49 -12.67
CA ASP A 44 14.19 6.05 -13.74
C ASP A 44 12.73 5.61 -13.56
N PHE A 45 11.83 6.58 -13.43
CA PHE A 45 10.40 6.38 -13.19
C PHE A 45 9.54 6.65 -14.45
N GLU A 46 10.15 6.90 -15.63
CA GLU A 46 9.43 7.39 -16.83
C GLU A 46 8.35 6.45 -17.40
N GLY A 47 8.39 5.15 -17.10
CA GLY A 47 7.49 4.16 -17.74
C GLY A 47 6.22 3.79 -16.97
N LYS A 48 6.27 3.68 -15.64
CA LYS A 48 5.21 3.00 -14.87
C LYS A 48 4.04 3.90 -14.46
N THR A 49 4.25 5.21 -14.33
CA THR A 49 3.21 6.15 -13.88
C THR A 49 2.06 6.29 -14.89
N TRP A 50 2.35 6.23 -16.19
CA TRP A 50 1.35 6.37 -17.25
C TRP A 50 0.50 5.12 -17.46
N GLU A 51 1.09 3.92 -17.37
CA GLU A 51 0.35 2.65 -17.39
C GLU A 51 -0.56 2.53 -16.16
N PHE A 52 -0.09 3.04 -15.03
CA PHE A 52 -0.78 3.03 -13.75
C PHE A 52 -1.96 4.02 -13.69
N ILE A 53 -1.75 5.27 -14.11
CA ILE A 53 -2.82 6.26 -14.27
C ILE A 53 -3.81 5.76 -15.33
N GLY A 54 -3.33 5.15 -16.41
CA GLY A 54 -4.15 4.49 -17.42
C GLY A 54 -5.05 3.42 -16.82
N THR A 55 -4.50 2.55 -15.98
CA THR A 55 -5.25 1.46 -15.33
C THR A 55 -6.30 1.98 -14.35
N ALA A 56 -5.93 2.93 -13.48
CA ALA A 56 -6.88 3.54 -12.55
C ALA A 56 -7.99 4.32 -13.27
N VAL A 57 -7.66 5.03 -14.35
CA VAL A 57 -8.63 5.70 -15.21
C VAL A 57 -9.51 4.70 -15.94
N ILE A 58 -8.99 3.58 -16.44
CA ILE A 58 -9.79 2.53 -17.09
C ILE A 58 -10.73 1.87 -16.09
N ILE A 59 -10.27 1.58 -14.87
CA ILE A 59 -11.12 1.04 -13.80
C ILE A 59 -12.21 2.06 -13.42
N LEU A 60 -11.85 3.33 -13.23
CA LEU A 60 -12.81 4.39 -12.97
C LEU A 60 -13.79 4.56 -14.13
N LEU A 61 -13.33 4.50 -15.38
CA LEU A 61 -14.17 4.55 -16.57
C LEU A 61 -15.06 3.32 -16.69
N ALA A 62 -14.59 2.13 -16.31
CA ALA A 62 -15.39 0.92 -16.26
C ALA A 62 -16.46 1.01 -15.17
N VAL A 63 -16.10 1.50 -13.98
CA VAL A 63 -17.04 1.75 -12.86
C VAL A 63 -18.04 2.84 -13.23
N VAL A 64 -17.62 3.92 -13.89
CA VAL A 64 -18.49 4.99 -14.39
C VAL A 64 -19.32 4.53 -15.59
N ALA A 65 -18.83 3.62 -16.43
CA ALA A 65 -19.58 3.05 -17.55
C ALA A 65 -20.60 2.01 -17.07
N ILE A 66 -20.25 1.21 -16.06
CA ILE A 66 -21.17 0.27 -15.40
C ILE A 66 -22.21 1.07 -14.62
N GLY A 67 -21.78 2.02 -13.78
CA GLY A 67 -22.67 2.91 -13.02
C GLY A 67 -23.52 3.80 -13.92
N GLY A 68 -22.94 4.31 -15.01
CA GLY A 68 -23.61 5.09 -16.04
C GLY A 68 -24.55 4.25 -16.90
N GLY A 69 -24.22 2.99 -17.16
CA GLY A 69 -25.08 2.00 -17.82
C GLY A 69 -26.27 1.63 -16.95
N LEU A 70 -26.04 1.43 -15.64
CA LEU A 70 -27.09 1.23 -14.64
C LEU A 70 -27.96 2.49 -14.49
N ALA A 71 -27.36 3.68 -14.49
CA ALA A 71 -28.07 4.96 -14.48
C ALA A 71 -28.84 5.23 -15.78
N ALA A 72 -28.35 4.76 -16.93
CA ALA A 72 -29.02 4.86 -18.23
C ALA A 72 -30.19 3.87 -18.32
N LEU A 73 -30.01 2.63 -17.85
CA LEU A 73 -31.10 1.66 -17.67
C LEU A 73 -32.16 2.21 -16.72
N PHE A 74 -31.75 2.80 -15.60
CA PHE A 74 -32.62 3.45 -14.64
C PHE A 74 -33.34 4.66 -15.23
N TRP A 75 -32.64 5.53 -15.97
CA TRP A 75 -33.23 6.67 -16.68
C TRP A 75 -34.21 6.22 -17.76
N LEU A 76 -33.91 5.17 -18.52
CA LEU A 76 -34.85 4.58 -19.48
C LEU A 76 -36.10 4.05 -18.78
N LEU A 77 -35.95 3.42 -17.61
CA LEU A 77 -37.04 2.91 -16.80
C LEU A 77 -37.90 4.04 -16.22
N VAL A 78 -37.28 5.10 -15.68
CA VAL A 78 -37.97 6.31 -15.18
C VAL A 78 -38.58 7.14 -16.31
N ARG A 79 -37.97 7.14 -17.50
CA ARG A 79 -38.50 7.81 -18.70
C ARG A 79 -39.77 7.14 -19.21
N GLN A 80 -39.85 5.81 -19.17
CA GLN A 80 -41.10 5.11 -19.47
C GLN A 80 -42.22 5.53 -18.49
N VAL A 81 -41.88 5.78 -17.22
CA VAL A 81 -42.82 6.29 -16.21
C VAL A 81 -43.20 7.77 -16.45
N LYS A 82 -42.26 8.63 -16.88
CA LYS A 82 -42.55 10.05 -17.19
C LYS A 82 -43.31 10.28 -18.49
N ILE A 83 -43.14 9.44 -19.52
CA ILE A 83 -43.92 9.52 -20.76
C ILE A 83 -45.41 9.25 -20.49
N ALA A 84 -45.75 8.58 -19.39
CA ALA A 84 -47.12 8.39 -18.93
C ALA A 84 -47.77 9.64 -18.30
N TYR A 85 -47.02 10.73 -18.05
CA TYR A 85 -47.52 11.96 -17.41
C TYR A 85 -46.99 13.21 -18.12
N SER A 86 -47.67 13.63 -19.18
CA SER A 86 -47.37 14.85 -19.95
C SER A 86 -47.99 16.09 -19.31
N ILE A 87 -47.20 17.15 -19.07
CA ILE A 87 -47.68 18.51 -18.73
C ILE A 87 -46.88 19.55 -19.57
N PRO A 88 -47.50 20.63 -20.08
CA PRO A 88 -46.86 21.60 -20.98
C PRO A 88 -45.94 22.60 -20.26
N ALA A 89 -44.95 23.14 -20.97
CA ALA A 89 -43.87 23.98 -20.44
C ALA A 89 -44.21 25.48 -20.31
N GLU A 90 -43.94 26.05 -19.13
CA GLU A 90 -43.88 27.49 -18.85
C GLU A 90 -42.46 28.07 -19.08
N PRO A 91 -42.30 29.40 -19.26
CA PRO A 91 -41.00 30.02 -19.53
C PRO A 91 -40.06 29.98 -18.31
N ALA A 92 -38.79 29.64 -18.55
CA ALA A 92 -37.80 29.35 -17.51
C ALA A 92 -37.45 30.59 -16.65
N ASN A 93 -37.60 30.43 -15.33
CA ASN A 93 -37.15 31.39 -14.33
C ASN A 93 -35.62 31.28 -14.16
N PRO A 94 -34.84 32.38 -14.20
CA PRO A 94 -33.39 32.33 -13.93
C PRO A 94 -33.02 31.87 -12.51
N LEU A 95 -34.01 31.75 -11.61
CA LEU A 95 -33.91 31.14 -10.27
C LEU A 95 -34.40 29.69 -10.21
N ASP A 96 -34.68 29.07 -11.35
CA ASP A 96 -35.13 27.68 -11.42
C ASP A 96 -33.95 26.73 -11.13
N TYR A 97 -33.97 26.12 -9.93
CA TYR A 97 -32.97 25.14 -9.50
C TYR A 97 -32.89 23.92 -10.42
N THR A 98 -33.95 23.64 -11.20
CA THR A 98 -33.94 22.57 -12.20
C THR A 98 -33.04 22.89 -13.39
N THR A 99 -32.79 24.19 -13.66
CA THR A 99 -31.98 24.67 -14.79
C THR A 99 -30.50 24.85 -14.40
N TYR A 100 -30.20 25.27 -13.16
CA TYR A 100 -28.84 25.61 -12.72
C TYR A 100 -28.28 24.80 -11.52
N GLY A 101 -29.12 24.13 -10.73
CA GLY A 101 -28.68 23.35 -9.56
C GLY A 101 -27.91 22.08 -9.93
N HIS A 102 -28.40 21.32 -10.91
CA HIS A 102 -27.75 20.08 -11.34
C HIS A 102 -26.36 20.28 -11.98
N PRO A 103 -26.14 21.27 -12.88
CA PRO A 103 -24.81 21.57 -13.39
C PRO A 103 -23.85 22.05 -12.31
N ALA A 104 -24.31 22.87 -11.36
CA ALA A 104 -23.48 23.35 -10.26
C ALA A 104 -23.03 22.20 -9.32
N ALA A 105 -23.92 21.26 -9.02
CA ALA A 105 -23.57 20.06 -8.25
C ALA A 105 -22.45 19.25 -8.93
N ILE A 106 -22.58 19.02 -10.23
CA ILE A 106 -21.60 18.25 -11.02
C ILE A 106 -20.23 18.93 -11.00
N VAL A 107 -20.19 20.26 -11.16
CA VAL A 107 -18.94 21.03 -11.11
C VAL A 107 -18.29 20.96 -9.73
N VAL A 108 -19.07 21.08 -8.65
CA VAL A 108 -18.54 20.99 -7.27
C VAL A 108 -18.00 19.60 -6.98
N ILE A 109 -18.77 18.54 -7.30
CA ILE A 109 -18.37 17.14 -7.10
C ILE A 109 -17.10 16.83 -7.90
N GLY A 110 -17.09 17.15 -9.19
CA GLY A 110 -15.94 16.91 -10.07
C GLY A 110 -14.70 17.70 -9.67
N GLY A 111 -14.87 18.96 -9.25
CA GLY A 111 -13.78 19.82 -8.77
C GLY A 111 -13.16 19.32 -7.46
N LEU A 112 -13.99 18.88 -6.50
CA LEU A 112 -13.51 18.28 -5.25
C LEU A 112 -12.76 16.97 -5.51
N PHE A 113 -13.34 16.08 -6.32
CA PHE A 113 -12.70 14.83 -6.72
C PHE A 113 -11.35 15.08 -7.38
N ALA A 114 -11.30 15.94 -8.41
CA ALA A 114 -10.07 16.22 -9.14
C ALA A 114 -8.99 16.82 -8.23
N THR A 115 -9.37 17.69 -7.29
CA THR A 115 -8.44 18.32 -6.36
C THR A 115 -7.85 17.31 -5.38
N VAL A 116 -8.69 16.45 -4.79
CA VAL A 116 -8.23 15.41 -3.86
C VAL A 116 -7.40 14.36 -4.58
N ALA A 117 -7.84 13.90 -5.76
CA ALA A 117 -7.09 12.94 -6.56
C ALA A 117 -5.72 13.50 -6.98
N LEU A 118 -5.67 14.76 -7.44
CA LEU A 118 -4.41 15.43 -7.79
C LEU A 118 -3.50 15.61 -6.58
N PHE A 119 -4.05 15.97 -5.42
CA PHE A 119 -3.28 16.06 -4.19
C PHE A 119 -2.63 14.71 -3.83
N LEU A 120 -3.42 13.64 -3.84
CA LEU A 120 -2.94 12.29 -3.50
C LEU A 120 -1.88 11.78 -4.49
N THR A 121 -2.01 12.07 -5.78
CA THR A 121 -1.03 11.65 -6.81
C THR A 121 0.24 12.49 -6.80
N THR A 122 0.17 13.76 -6.39
CA THR A 122 1.32 14.69 -6.46
C THR A 122 2.21 14.62 -5.23
N PHE A 123 1.64 14.42 -4.03
CA PHE A 123 2.39 14.57 -2.77
C PHE A 123 3.35 13.41 -2.45
N GLY A 124 3.29 12.29 -3.17
CA GLY A 124 4.20 11.17 -2.94
C GLY A 124 4.13 10.66 -1.49
N LEU A 125 2.92 10.37 -1.00
CA LEU A 125 2.66 10.03 0.41
C LEU A 125 3.34 8.72 0.86
N LEU A 126 3.67 7.85 -0.08
CA LEU A 126 4.22 6.54 0.21
C LEU A 126 5.75 6.54 0.01
N PRO A 127 6.52 5.80 0.85
CA PRO A 127 7.95 5.61 0.65
C PRO A 127 8.28 5.01 -0.72
N VAL A 128 9.55 5.00 -1.10
CA VAL A 128 9.99 4.30 -2.31
C VAL A 128 9.56 2.82 -2.29
N GLN A 129 9.25 2.27 -3.47
CA GLN A 129 8.92 0.86 -3.64
C GLN A 129 10.23 0.07 -3.73
N ALA A 130 10.58 -0.65 -2.67
CA ALA A 130 11.84 -1.39 -2.61
C ALA A 130 11.69 -2.90 -2.83
N THR A 131 10.47 -3.41 -2.95
CA THR A 131 10.15 -4.81 -3.29
C THR A 131 9.17 -4.91 -4.46
N ALA A 132 9.07 -6.08 -5.07
CA ALA A 132 8.05 -6.37 -6.09
C ALA A 132 6.64 -6.24 -5.50
N GLU A 133 6.44 -6.76 -4.29
CA GLU A 133 5.17 -6.74 -3.55
C GLU A 133 4.71 -5.31 -3.26
N ALA A 134 5.64 -4.37 -3.04
CA ALA A 134 5.31 -2.97 -2.84
C ALA A 134 4.60 -2.33 -4.05
N GLN A 135 4.91 -2.77 -5.28
CA GLN A 135 4.27 -2.27 -6.49
C GLN A 135 2.80 -2.71 -6.55
N VAL A 136 2.54 -3.96 -6.16
CA VAL A 136 1.20 -4.54 -6.12
C VAL A 136 0.36 -3.82 -5.06
N VAL A 137 0.89 -3.70 -3.84
CA VAL A 137 0.20 -3.00 -2.73
C VAL A 137 -0.09 -1.54 -3.09
N ASP A 138 0.87 -0.80 -3.66
CA ASP A 138 0.66 0.60 -4.05
C ASP A 138 -0.43 0.74 -5.14
N THR A 139 -0.60 -0.27 -6.00
CA THR A 139 -1.72 -0.32 -6.98
C THR A 139 -3.07 -0.35 -6.27
N PHE A 140 -3.24 -1.21 -5.27
CA PHE A 140 -4.46 -1.27 -4.49
C PHE A 140 -4.71 0.00 -3.68
N PHE A 141 -3.68 0.57 -3.05
CA PHE A 141 -3.78 1.86 -2.36
C PHE A 141 -4.29 2.96 -3.29
N MET A 142 -3.84 2.99 -4.53
CA MET A 142 -4.25 4.02 -5.48
C MET A 142 -5.68 3.80 -5.99
N ILE A 143 -6.09 2.55 -6.24
CA ILE A 143 -7.49 2.23 -6.53
C ILE A 143 -8.38 2.70 -5.37
N GLU A 144 -7.98 2.42 -4.13
CA GLU A 144 -8.70 2.83 -2.93
C GLU A 144 -8.75 4.36 -2.80
N PHE A 145 -7.61 5.05 -2.91
CA PHE A 145 -7.54 6.50 -2.81
C PHE A 145 -8.38 7.23 -3.85
N VAL A 146 -8.33 6.80 -5.12
CA VAL A 146 -9.17 7.37 -6.18
C VAL A 146 -10.64 7.12 -5.88
N SER A 147 -10.99 5.92 -5.41
CA SER A 147 -12.38 5.58 -5.05
C SER A 147 -12.90 6.41 -3.87
N ILE A 148 -12.09 6.57 -2.82
CA ILE A 148 -12.41 7.41 -1.66
C ILE A 148 -12.55 8.87 -2.10
N ALA A 149 -11.62 9.39 -2.91
CA ALA A 149 -11.69 10.76 -3.42
C ALA A 149 -13.00 11.00 -4.18
N PHE A 150 -13.43 10.03 -5.00
CA PHE A 150 -14.67 10.12 -5.76
C PHE A 150 -15.90 10.11 -4.83
N ILE A 151 -15.98 9.16 -3.91
CA ILE A 151 -17.10 9.04 -2.96
C ILE A 151 -17.16 10.28 -2.06
N PHE A 152 -16.00 10.76 -1.58
CA PHE A 152 -15.91 11.98 -0.80
C PHE A 152 -16.41 13.19 -1.59
N GLY A 153 -15.94 13.37 -2.83
CA GLY A 153 -16.40 14.43 -3.73
C GLY A 153 -17.91 14.36 -3.98
N LEU A 154 -18.46 13.15 -4.18
CA LEU A 154 -19.88 12.91 -4.36
C LEU A 154 -20.69 13.33 -3.12
N VAL A 155 -20.33 12.81 -1.95
CA VAL A 155 -21.06 13.07 -0.69
C VAL A 155 -20.94 14.54 -0.30
N VAL A 156 -19.72 15.08 -0.25
CA VAL A 156 -19.48 16.47 0.15
C VAL A 156 -20.07 17.43 -0.89
N GLY A 157 -19.96 17.13 -2.17
CA GLY A 157 -20.55 17.96 -3.21
C GLY A 157 -22.09 17.98 -3.16
N LEU A 158 -22.73 16.85 -2.86
CA LEU A 158 -24.18 16.81 -2.60
C LEU A 158 -24.57 17.58 -1.34
N LEU A 159 -23.77 17.52 -0.27
CA LEU A 159 -23.99 18.30 0.95
C LEU A 159 -23.83 19.80 0.69
N ILE A 160 -22.78 20.22 -0.02
CA ILE A 160 -22.58 21.62 -0.42
C ILE A 160 -23.72 22.08 -1.31
N HIS A 161 -24.13 21.27 -2.29
CA HIS A 161 -25.29 21.58 -3.12
C HIS A 161 -26.56 21.74 -2.27
N SER A 162 -26.78 20.87 -1.28
CA SER A 162 -27.89 21.01 -0.33
C SER A 162 -27.84 22.34 0.41
N LEU A 163 -26.68 22.69 0.99
CA LEU A 163 -26.49 23.95 1.71
C LEU A 163 -26.65 25.19 0.83
N LEU A 164 -26.20 25.14 -0.43
CA LEU A 164 -26.28 26.30 -1.32
C LEU A 164 -27.69 26.54 -1.86
N PHE A 165 -28.42 25.47 -2.21
CA PHE A 165 -29.68 25.57 -2.93
C PHE A 165 -30.94 25.33 -2.09
N PHE A 166 -30.81 24.64 -0.96
CA PHE A 166 -31.96 24.30 -0.08
C PHE A 166 -31.87 24.96 1.30
N HIS A 167 -30.94 25.89 1.54
CA HIS A 167 -30.99 26.71 2.75
C HIS A 167 -32.12 27.74 2.67
N ALA A 168 -32.80 27.96 3.80
CA ALA A 168 -33.80 29.01 3.93
C ALA A 168 -33.13 30.40 3.95
N ARG A 169 -33.53 31.31 3.05
CA ARG A 169 -32.91 32.63 2.95
C ARG A 169 -33.50 33.61 3.95
N LYS A 170 -32.70 34.60 4.33
CA LYS A 170 -33.14 35.67 5.24
C LYS A 170 -34.25 36.49 4.58
N GLY A 171 -35.44 36.47 5.18
CA GLY A 171 -36.62 37.20 4.70
C GLY A 171 -37.62 36.37 3.89
N GLU A 172 -37.30 35.10 3.60
CA GLU A 172 -38.29 34.15 3.09
C GLU A 172 -39.19 33.65 4.22
N GLU A 173 -40.46 33.44 3.91
CA GLU A 173 -41.40 32.83 4.85
C GLU A 173 -41.01 31.35 5.03
N TRP A 174 -40.77 30.97 6.28
CA TRP A 174 -40.33 29.62 6.64
C TRP A 174 -41.49 28.65 6.42
N THR A 175 -41.53 28.08 5.23
CA THR A 175 -42.52 27.06 4.84
C THR A 175 -41.84 25.70 4.82
N ASP A 176 -42.61 24.66 5.08
CA ASP A 176 -42.09 23.29 5.02
C ASP A 176 -41.67 22.96 3.58
N GLY A 177 -40.52 22.29 3.45
CA GLY A 177 -40.07 21.74 2.18
C GLY A 177 -41.03 20.67 1.65
N LYS A 178 -40.93 20.36 0.35
CA LYS A 178 -41.76 19.31 -0.27
C LYS A 178 -41.59 17.98 0.50
N HIS A 179 -42.70 17.46 1.00
CA HIS A 179 -42.70 16.23 1.79
C HIS A 179 -42.60 14.98 0.90
N PHE A 180 -41.58 14.16 1.14
CA PHE A 180 -41.41 12.82 0.56
C PHE A 180 -40.67 11.95 1.58
N HIS A 181 -40.98 10.64 1.60
CA HIS A 181 -40.45 9.72 2.61
C HIS A 181 -39.41 8.71 2.09
N GLY A 182 -39.19 8.65 0.77
CA GLY A 182 -38.25 7.69 0.21
C GLY A 182 -38.36 7.55 -1.30
N ASN A 183 -37.49 6.70 -1.83
CA ASN A 183 -37.43 6.35 -3.25
C ASN A 183 -36.78 4.97 -3.35
N VAL A 184 -37.61 3.93 -3.28
CA VAL A 184 -37.16 2.52 -3.31
C VAL A 184 -36.19 2.23 -4.46
N PRO A 185 -36.43 2.70 -5.71
CA PRO A 185 -35.44 2.51 -6.77
C PRO A 185 -34.08 3.15 -6.51
N LEU A 186 -34.03 4.36 -5.95
CA LEU A 186 -32.78 5.03 -5.58
C LEU A 186 -32.10 4.30 -4.40
N GLU A 187 -32.90 3.78 -3.47
CA GLU A 187 -32.43 2.98 -2.34
C GLU A 187 -31.77 1.68 -2.78
N LEU A 188 -32.38 0.98 -3.74
CA LEU A 188 -31.79 -0.21 -4.34
C LEU A 188 -30.49 0.12 -5.07
N PHE A 189 -30.45 1.24 -5.81
CA PHE A 189 -29.25 1.67 -6.53
C PHE A 189 -28.07 1.92 -5.59
N TRP A 190 -28.22 2.75 -4.56
CA TRP A 190 -27.12 3.05 -3.63
C TRP A 190 -26.78 1.90 -2.68
N THR A 191 -27.57 0.83 -2.64
CA THR A 191 -27.28 -0.36 -1.84
C THR A 191 -26.50 -1.39 -2.66
N PHE A 192 -26.99 -1.69 -3.87
CA PHE A 192 -26.34 -2.69 -4.73
C PHE A 192 -25.07 -2.18 -5.40
N THR A 193 -24.98 -0.90 -5.75
CA THR A 193 -23.77 -0.35 -6.38
C THR A 193 -22.54 -0.48 -5.49
N PRO A 194 -22.53 -0.04 -4.21
CA PRO A 194 -21.39 -0.24 -3.33
C PRO A 194 -21.13 -1.72 -3.03
N LEU A 195 -22.17 -2.53 -2.85
CA LEU A 195 -22.02 -3.97 -2.61
C LEU A 195 -21.28 -4.67 -3.75
N ILE A 196 -21.73 -4.46 -5.00
CA ILE A 196 -21.07 -5.04 -6.17
C ILE A 196 -19.64 -4.52 -6.30
N PHE A 197 -19.43 -3.23 -6.07
CA PHE A 197 -18.12 -2.62 -6.13
C PHE A 197 -17.13 -3.27 -5.15
N VAL A 198 -17.48 -3.41 -3.87
CA VAL A 198 -16.59 -4.04 -2.88
C VAL A 198 -16.38 -5.52 -3.14
N MET A 199 -17.38 -6.24 -3.67
CA MET A 199 -17.20 -7.65 -4.04
C MET A 199 -16.19 -7.79 -5.19
N VAL A 200 -16.26 -6.95 -6.21
CA VAL A 200 -15.30 -6.95 -7.32
C VAL A 200 -13.90 -6.61 -6.83
N LEU A 201 -13.76 -5.58 -5.99
CA LEU A 201 -12.46 -5.24 -5.39
C LEU A 201 -11.89 -6.37 -4.54
N GLY A 202 -12.74 -7.05 -3.76
CA GLY A 202 -12.32 -8.18 -2.94
C GLY A 202 -11.78 -9.35 -3.75
N VAL A 203 -12.44 -9.70 -4.87
CA VAL A 203 -11.94 -10.74 -5.78
C VAL A 203 -10.59 -10.34 -6.38
N ILE A 204 -10.47 -9.11 -6.91
CA ILE A 204 -9.22 -8.62 -7.48
C ILE A 204 -8.10 -8.59 -6.44
N ALA A 205 -8.39 -8.22 -5.19
CA ALA A 205 -7.41 -8.18 -4.12
C ALA A 205 -6.85 -9.57 -3.75
N VAL A 206 -7.66 -10.62 -3.87
CA VAL A 206 -7.23 -11.99 -3.56
C VAL A 206 -6.55 -12.64 -4.76
N ASP A 207 -7.21 -12.64 -5.92
CA ASP A 207 -6.82 -13.42 -7.10
C ASP A 207 -6.03 -12.61 -8.14
N GLY A 208 -5.86 -11.30 -7.93
CA GLY A 208 -5.34 -10.41 -8.94
C GLY A 208 -6.34 -10.20 -10.07
N ILE A 209 -5.87 -9.66 -11.19
CA ILE A 209 -6.65 -9.56 -12.42
C ILE A 209 -5.74 -9.70 -13.63
N SER A 210 -6.09 -10.55 -14.57
CA SER A 210 -5.45 -10.63 -15.90
C SER A 210 -6.50 -10.44 -17.00
N ALA A 211 -6.89 -9.19 -17.25
CA ALA A 211 -7.94 -8.85 -18.20
C ALA A 211 -7.46 -7.84 -19.25
N GLY A 212 -7.07 -8.34 -20.43
CA GLY A 212 -6.60 -7.50 -21.53
C GLY A 212 -5.23 -6.87 -21.23
N PRO A 213 -5.03 -5.54 -21.39
CA PRO A 213 -3.75 -4.88 -21.09
C PRO A 213 -3.49 -4.69 -19.58
N ILE A 214 -4.40 -5.15 -18.72
CA ILE A 214 -4.32 -4.97 -17.27
C ILE A 214 -3.99 -6.33 -16.64
N SER A 215 -2.78 -6.44 -16.11
CA SER A 215 -2.34 -7.55 -15.27
C SER A 215 -1.84 -6.99 -13.94
N THR A 216 -2.43 -7.39 -12.81
CA THR A 216 -1.84 -7.19 -11.49
C THR A 216 -1.99 -8.47 -10.68
N ASP A 217 -0.94 -8.79 -9.95
CA ASP A 217 -0.90 -9.88 -8.98
C ASP A 217 -1.87 -9.59 -7.82
N GLY A 218 -2.35 -10.66 -7.19
CA GLY A 218 -3.20 -10.62 -6.00
C GLY A 218 -2.47 -11.12 -4.76
N LEU A 219 -3.17 -11.13 -3.62
CA LEU A 219 -2.63 -11.65 -2.35
C LEU A 219 -2.06 -13.06 -2.48
N MET A 220 -2.69 -13.94 -3.26
CA MET A 220 -2.25 -15.33 -3.42
C MET A 220 -0.86 -15.43 -4.06
N ASP A 221 -0.55 -14.55 -5.02
CA ASP A 221 0.76 -14.51 -5.68
C ASP A 221 1.84 -13.95 -4.74
N LEU A 222 1.48 -13.03 -3.83
CA LEU A 222 2.43 -12.44 -2.88
C LEU A 222 2.87 -13.42 -1.78
N ILE A 223 2.05 -14.43 -1.48
CA ILE A 223 2.32 -15.42 -0.42
C ILE A 223 2.79 -16.78 -0.97
N GLU A 224 2.77 -16.96 -2.28
CA GLU A 224 3.24 -18.17 -2.96
C GLU A 224 4.71 -18.43 -2.63
N GLU A 225 5.04 -19.71 -2.42
CA GLU A 225 6.41 -20.17 -2.21
C GLU A 225 7.20 -20.05 -3.52
N LYS A 226 8.33 -19.35 -3.45
CA LYS A 226 9.21 -19.14 -4.60
C LYS A 226 10.41 -20.08 -4.51
N GLU A 227 10.84 -20.61 -5.65
CA GLU A 227 12.03 -21.47 -5.70
C GLU A 227 13.29 -20.68 -5.36
N GLY A 228 14.13 -21.25 -4.48
CA GLY A 228 15.41 -20.64 -4.09
C GLY A 228 15.30 -19.47 -3.12
N GLU A 229 14.25 -19.40 -2.30
CA GLU A 229 14.10 -18.37 -1.27
C GLU A 229 15.33 -18.27 -0.36
N GLN A 230 15.83 -17.06 -0.15
CA GLN A 230 16.79 -16.78 0.91
C GLN A 230 16.05 -16.88 2.25
N GLU A 231 16.35 -17.92 3.02
CA GLU A 231 15.69 -18.17 4.30
C GLU A 231 16.38 -17.45 5.47
N ILE A 232 15.57 -16.82 6.32
CA ILE A 232 16.02 -16.12 7.52
C ILE A 232 15.03 -16.41 8.65
N PHE A 233 15.54 -16.79 9.82
CA PHE A 233 14.73 -16.94 11.01
C PHE A 233 14.88 -15.74 11.93
N VAL A 234 13.76 -15.15 12.34
CA VAL A 234 13.72 -13.91 13.13
C VAL A 234 13.00 -14.12 14.45
N VAL A 235 13.62 -13.69 15.54
CA VAL A 235 13.00 -13.72 16.89
C VAL A 235 12.82 -12.30 17.40
N GLY A 236 11.57 -11.91 17.63
CA GLY A 236 11.22 -10.66 18.32
C GLY A 236 11.32 -10.82 19.84
N PHE A 237 11.86 -9.81 20.51
CA PHE A 237 11.89 -9.72 21.97
C PHE A 237 11.77 -8.26 22.41
N GLN A 238 11.44 -8.00 23.67
CA GLN A 238 11.41 -6.66 24.25
C GLN A 238 12.85 -6.15 24.43
N TRP A 239 13.36 -5.21 23.62
CA TRP A 239 12.75 -4.50 22.49
C TRP A 239 13.69 -4.46 21.28
N GLY A 240 13.92 -5.62 20.67
CA GLY A 240 14.80 -5.80 19.53
C GLY A 240 14.50 -7.08 18.76
N TRP A 241 15.38 -7.38 17.82
CA TRP A 241 15.23 -8.51 16.89
C TRP A 241 16.54 -9.29 16.85
N ARG A 242 16.45 -10.63 16.87
CA ARG A 242 17.58 -11.52 16.60
C ARG A 242 17.36 -12.18 15.25
N TYR A 243 18.42 -12.27 14.46
CA TYR A 243 18.38 -12.82 13.11
C TYR A 243 19.29 -14.03 13.05
N TYR A 244 18.79 -15.12 12.47
CA TYR A 244 19.50 -16.37 12.32
C TYR A 244 19.44 -16.81 10.86
N TYR A 245 20.59 -17.19 10.33
CA TYR A 245 20.74 -17.69 8.98
C TYR A 245 21.15 -19.17 8.98
N PRO A 246 20.89 -19.90 7.89
CA PRO A 246 21.38 -21.26 7.71
C PRO A 246 22.90 -21.35 7.85
N THR A 247 23.38 -22.38 8.54
CA THR A 247 24.81 -22.63 8.80
C THR A 247 25.56 -22.95 7.52
N ASP A 248 24.92 -23.73 6.63
CA ASP A 248 25.46 -24.15 5.33
C ASP A 248 25.60 -23.00 4.32
N LEU A 249 24.95 -21.85 4.57
CA LEU A 249 25.18 -20.61 3.82
C LEU A 249 26.59 -20.06 4.04
N PHE A 250 27.19 -20.29 5.22
CA PHE A 250 28.49 -19.73 5.60
C PHE A 250 29.61 -20.77 5.62
N PHE A 251 29.30 -21.99 6.07
CA PHE A 251 30.29 -23.02 6.28
C PHE A 251 29.87 -24.31 5.60
N THR A 252 30.73 -24.85 4.73
CA THR A 252 30.55 -26.25 4.30
C THR A 252 30.73 -27.20 5.50
N PRO A 253 30.26 -28.46 5.42
CA PRO A 253 30.47 -29.42 6.51
C PRO A 253 31.94 -29.59 6.89
N GLU A 254 32.86 -29.47 5.92
CA GLU A 254 34.30 -29.51 6.14
C GLU A 254 34.80 -28.26 6.86
N GLU A 255 34.40 -27.06 6.41
CA GLU A 255 34.77 -25.80 7.06
C GLU A 255 34.24 -25.73 8.50
N PHE A 256 33.01 -26.21 8.72
CA PHE A 256 32.39 -26.25 10.05
C PHE A 256 33.17 -27.17 11.00
N ALA A 257 33.69 -28.30 10.51
CA ALA A 257 34.49 -29.23 11.31
C ALA A 257 35.86 -28.65 11.71
N GLU A 258 36.36 -27.68 10.96
CA GLU A 258 37.62 -26.97 11.24
C GLU A 258 37.47 -25.84 12.28
N LEU A 259 36.24 -25.39 12.57
CA LEU A 259 35.98 -24.36 13.58
C LEU A 259 36.38 -24.83 14.99
N ASP A 260 36.72 -23.87 15.86
CA ASP A 260 37.04 -24.16 17.25
C ASP A 260 35.85 -24.83 17.96
N PRO A 261 36.08 -25.77 18.91
CA PRO A 261 35.00 -26.49 19.57
C PRO A 261 33.95 -25.59 20.25
N GLU A 262 34.38 -24.44 20.76
CA GLU A 262 33.49 -23.44 21.38
C GLU A 262 32.61 -22.74 20.34
N GLN A 263 33.15 -22.40 19.16
CA GLN A 263 32.39 -21.79 18.07
C GLN A 263 31.33 -22.76 17.56
N GLN A 264 31.72 -24.01 17.33
CA GLN A 264 30.77 -25.05 16.92
C GLN A 264 29.67 -25.25 17.97
N GLN A 265 30.00 -25.15 19.26
CA GLN A 265 29.03 -25.26 20.35
C GLN A 265 28.02 -24.11 20.33
N ILE A 266 28.46 -22.88 20.07
CA ILE A 266 27.56 -21.71 19.94
C ILE A 266 26.59 -21.89 18.78
N ILE A 267 27.09 -22.30 17.60
CA ILE A 267 26.25 -22.54 16.42
C ILE A 267 25.22 -23.64 16.73
N ARG A 268 25.65 -24.77 17.31
CA ARG A 268 24.74 -25.87 17.69
C ARG A 268 23.69 -25.45 18.71
N GLN A 269 24.03 -24.57 19.66
CA GLN A 269 23.08 -24.03 20.62
C GLN A 269 22.02 -23.16 19.94
N ASN A 270 22.42 -22.33 18.97
CA ASN A 270 21.47 -21.55 18.18
C ASN A 270 20.57 -22.46 17.34
N GLU A 271 21.14 -23.47 16.67
CA GLU A 271 20.34 -24.44 15.91
C GLU A 271 19.33 -25.18 16.79
N GLU A 272 19.73 -25.60 18.00
CA GLU A 272 18.82 -26.25 18.96
C GLU A 272 17.72 -25.29 19.45
N LEU A 273 18.07 -24.02 19.70
CA LEU A 273 17.10 -22.98 20.06
C LEU A 273 16.08 -22.78 18.94
N ILE A 274 16.51 -22.59 17.69
CA ILE A 274 15.59 -22.39 16.56
C ILE A 274 14.73 -23.64 16.33
N ARG A 275 15.35 -24.84 16.38
CA ARG A 275 14.61 -26.10 16.31
C ARG A 275 13.53 -26.20 17.40
N SER A 276 13.80 -25.70 18.61
CA SER A 276 12.82 -25.71 19.70
C SER A 276 11.60 -24.82 19.44
N TYR A 277 11.76 -23.73 18.67
CA TYR A 277 10.67 -22.84 18.29
C TYR A 277 9.86 -23.35 17.11
N SER A 278 10.53 -23.82 16.06
CA SER A 278 9.94 -24.00 14.74
C SER A 278 9.99 -25.44 14.22
N GLY A 279 10.85 -26.27 14.80
CA GLY A 279 11.24 -27.56 14.22
C GLY A 279 12.20 -27.46 13.03
N LEU A 280 12.59 -26.24 12.62
CA LEU A 280 13.57 -26.03 11.56
C LEU A 280 14.98 -26.41 12.04
N GLU A 281 15.80 -26.91 11.13
CA GLU A 281 17.17 -27.31 11.42
C GLU A 281 18.16 -26.40 10.68
N GLY A 282 19.39 -26.34 11.18
CA GLY A 282 20.49 -25.67 10.48
C GLY A 282 20.54 -24.14 10.60
N PHE A 283 19.65 -23.49 11.36
CA PHE A 283 19.72 -22.03 11.59
C PHE A 283 20.64 -21.69 12.78
N GLY A 284 21.96 -21.73 12.55
CA GLY A 284 22.96 -21.55 13.60
C GLY A 284 23.66 -20.18 13.64
N ILE A 285 23.64 -19.43 12.54
CA ILE A 285 24.46 -18.21 12.39
C ILE A 285 23.65 -16.99 12.79
N GLN A 286 23.96 -16.41 13.96
CA GLN A 286 23.33 -15.19 14.42
C GLN A 286 24.05 -13.95 13.87
N THR A 287 23.30 -13.00 13.32
CA THR A 287 23.84 -11.73 12.79
C THR A 287 23.22 -10.51 13.48
N GLY A 288 23.86 -9.35 13.35
CA GLY A 288 23.41 -8.07 13.92
C GLY A 288 22.46 -7.26 13.02
N GLU A 289 22.44 -7.57 11.72
CA GLU A 289 21.56 -6.98 10.72
C GLU A 289 21.04 -8.08 9.78
N ILE A 290 19.96 -7.79 9.08
CA ILE A 290 19.50 -8.60 7.94
C ILE A 290 20.16 -8.07 6.67
N VAL A 291 20.87 -8.93 5.94
CA VAL A 291 21.39 -8.62 4.61
C VAL A 291 20.66 -9.47 3.56
N LEU A 292 20.15 -8.81 2.52
CA LEU A 292 19.32 -9.38 1.47
C LEU A 292 19.93 -9.16 0.10
N LEU A 293 19.76 -10.14 -0.79
CA LEU A 293 20.14 -10.02 -2.19
C LEU A 293 19.07 -9.29 -3.01
N THR A 294 19.49 -8.35 -3.85
CA THR A 294 18.58 -7.72 -4.82
C THR A 294 18.15 -8.76 -5.86
N GLN A 295 16.88 -8.74 -6.25
CA GLN A 295 16.21 -9.68 -7.17
C GLN A 295 16.07 -11.12 -6.66
N GLN A 296 16.44 -11.40 -5.40
CA GLN A 296 16.30 -12.72 -4.80
C GLN A 296 15.00 -12.79 -3.97
N PRO A 297 14.14 -13.80 -4.15
CA PRO A 297 13.06 -14.08 -3.22
C PRO A 297 13.59 -14.36 -1.82
N VAL A 298 12.92 -13.84 -0.79
CA VAL A 298 13.30 -14.00 0.62
C VAL A 298 12.11 -14.58 1.38
N LEU A 299 12.38 -15.58 2.21
CA LEU A 299 11.45 -16.10 3.22
C LEU A 299 11.95 -15.72 4.60
N ILE A 300 11.19 -14.86 5.28
CA ILE A 300 11.38 -14.62 6.71
C ILE A 300 10.38 -15.47 7.48
N GLN A 301 10.92 -16.40 8.26
CA GLN A 301 10.18 -17.14 9.26
C GLN A 301 10.40 -16.47 10.61
N MET A 302 9.35 -16.26 11.39
CA MET A 302 9.49 -15.49 12.62
C MET A 302 8.63 -15.99 13.76
N THR A 303 9.10 -15.72 14.98
CA THR A 303 8.38 -15.90 16.24
C THR A 303 8.81 -14.84 17.26
N ALA A 304 8.31 -14.92 18.49
CA ALA A 304 8.71 -14.03 19.57
C ALA A 304 8.96 -14.76 20.89
N ASP A 305 9.89 -14.24 21.69
CA ASP A 305 10.27 -14.81 22.99
C ASP A 305 9.27 -14.46 24.10
N ASP A 306 8.57 -13.32 23.98
CA ASP A 306 7.82 -12.72 25.08
C ASP A 306 6.39 -12.33 24.72
N VAL A 307 6.19 -11.25 23.98
CA VAL A 307 4.90 -10.68 23.61
C VAL A 307 4.74 -10.62 22.10
N LEU A 308 3.57 -10.21 21.63
CA LEU A 308 3.36 -9.92 20.22
C LEU A 308 4.25 -8.76 19.78
N HIS A 309 4.90 -8.95 18.63
CA HIS A 309 5.57 -7.89 17.86
C HIS A 309 5.06 -7.94 16.42
N ASN A 310 5.43 -6.95 15.60
CA ASN A 310 5.15 -7.01 14.16
C ASN A 310 6.37 -6.53 13.38
N PHE A 311 6.87 -7.40 12.51
CA PHE A 311 8.00 -7.13 11.65
C PHE A 311 7.53 -6.33 10.43
N TRP A 312 8.01 -5.09 10.31
CA TRP A 312 7.62 -4.21 9.22
C TRP A 312 8.78 -3.36 8.70
N VAL A 313 9.03 -3.46 7.38
CA VAL A 313 9.85 -2.51 6.63
C VAL A 313 8.92 -1.71 5.72
N PRO A 314 8.67 -0.41 6.00
CA PRO A 314 7.68 0.38 5.27
C PRO A 314 7.84 0.38 3.75
N GLU A 315 9.07 0.48 3.26
CA GLU A 315 9.45 0.48 1.83
C GLU A 315 9.10 -0.85 1.13
N PHE A 316 8.91 -1.93 1.89
CA PHE A 316 8.61 -3.26 1.36
C PHE A 316 7.09 -3.55 1.33
N ARG A 317 6.27 -2.68 1.97
CA ARG A 317 4.79 -2.74 2.08
C ARG A 317 4.19 -3.99 2.73
N MET A 318 5.00 -5.00 3.03
CA MET A 318 4.57 -6.22 3.68
C MET A 318 4.91 -6.17 5.18
N LYS A 319 4.00 -6.69 6.00
CA LYS A 319 4.19 -6.77 7.46
C LYS A 319 3.60 -8.07 8.01
N ARG A 320 4.21 -8.61 9.06
CA ARG A 320 3.72 -9.84 9.71
C ARG A 320 3.94 -9.79 11.21
N ASP A 321 3.00 -10.33 11.97
CA ASP A 321 3.14 -10.42 13.42
C ASP A 321 4.14 -11.54 13.75
N ALA A 322 5.07 -11.23 14.65
CA ALA A 322 5.90 -12.22 15.32
C ALA A 322 5.17 -12.64 16.60
N VAL A 323 4.74 -13.90 16.65
CA VAL A 323 3.79 -14.40 17.64
C VAL A 323 4.46 -15.44 18.54
N PRO A 324 4.46 -15.28 19.87
CA PRO A 324 5.02 -16.29 20.75
C PRO A 324 4.34 -17.66 20.56
N GLY A 325 5.15 -18.69 20.30
CA GLY A 325 4.68 -20.07 20.11
C GLY A 325 4.05 -20.38 18.76
N VAL A 326 4.08 -19.46 17.80
CA VAL A 326 3.62 -19.68 16.42
C VAL A 326 4.69 -19.17 15.45
N ILE A 327 4.99 -19.96 14.43
CA ILE A 327 5.84 -19.52 13.33
C ILE A 327 4.97 -18.85 12.29
N THR A 328 5.30 -17.60 11.97
CA THR A 328 4.66 -16.85 10.90
C THR A 328 5.67 -16.60 9.79
N GLU A 329 5.16 -16.53 8.55
CA GLU A 329 5.98 -16.33 7.36
C GLU A 329 5.70 -14.97 6.74
N LEU A 330 6.75 -14.37 6.20
CA LEU A 330 6.73 -13.15 5.41
C LEU A 330 7.64 -13.32 4.20
N ARG A 331 7.06 -13.21 3.01
CA ARG A 331 7.80 -13.28 1.74
C ARG A 331 7.88 -11.92 1.10
N TYR A 332 9.03 -11.62 0.50
CA TYR A 332 9.17 -10.51 -0.43
C TYR A 332 10.36 -10.70 -1.37
N THR A 333 10.38 -9.95 -2.46
CA THR A 333 11.49 -9.93 -3.43
C THR A 333 12.04 -8.50 -3.52
N PRO A 334 13.19 -8.19 -2.89
CA PRO A 334 13.81 -6.86 -2.95
C PRO A 334 14.23 -6.51 -4.38
N ILE A 335 13.91 -5.30 -4.83
CA ILE A 335 14.23 -4.82 -6.19
C ILE A 335 15.10 -3.55 -6.18
N LEU A 336 15.32 -2.95 -5.01
CA LEU A 336 16.09 -1.73 -4.85
C LEU A 336 17.13 -1.89 -3.75
N ALA A 337 18.41 -1.90 -4.12
CA ALA A 337 19.53 -1.89 -3.19
C ALA A 337 19.50 -0.62 -2.30
N GLY A 338 19.83 -0.77 -1.03
CA GLY A 338 19.75 0.32 -0.06
C GLY A 338 19.77 -0.17 1.39
N GLN A 339 19.73 0.80 2.31
CA GLN A 339 19.58 0.56 3.74
C GLN A 339 18.16 0.93 4.15
N TYR A 340 17.51 0.02 4.84
CA TYR A 340 16.14 0.10 5.30
C TYR A 340 16.07 -0.22 6.79
N ARG A 341 14.97 0.15 7.43
CA ARG A 341 14.79 -0.01 8.87
C ARG A 341 13.53 -0.77 9.18
N ILE A 342 13.70 -1.87 9.91
CA ILE A 342 12.63 -2.63 10.53
C ILE A 342 12.05 -1.78 11.66
N ARG A 343 10.72 -1.75 11.75
CA ARG A 343 9.97 -1.08 12.81
C ARG A 343 9.02 -2.09 13.42
N CYS A 344 8.96 -2.16 14.74
CA CYS A 344 7.87 -2.86 15.38
C CYS A 344 6.54 -2.14 15.10
N ALA A 345 5.54 -2.86 14.59
CA ALA A 345 4.22 -2.31 14.26
C ALA A 345 3.06 -2.92 15.09
N GLU A 346 3.38 -3.55 16.21
CA GLU A 346 2.42 -4.08 17.20
C GLU A 346 2.86 -3.64 18.61
N LEU A 347 1.93 -3.17 19.44
CA LEU A 347 2.28 -2.53 20.71
C LEU A 347 2.89 -3.56 21.69
N CYS A 348 4.21 -3.56 21.79
CA CYS A 348 4.97 -4.54 22.59
C CYS A 348 5.51 -4.00 23.92
N GLY A 349 4.99 -2.88 24.42
CA GLY A 349 5.34 -2.31 25.73
C GLY A 349 6.06 -0.97 25.67
N LEU A 350 6.78 -0.61 26.74
CA LEU A 350 7.26 0.76 27.00
C LEU A 350 8.20 1.31 25.92
N LEU A 351 9.01 0.47 25.28
CA LEU A 351 9.95 0.88 24.24
C LEU A 351 9.53 0.43 22.84
N HIS A 352 8.24 0.13 22.64
CA HIS A 352 7.69 -0.20 21.32
C HIS A 352 8.11 0.84 20.25
N TYR A 353 8.04 2.13 20.57
CA TYR A 353 8.41 3.21 19.65
C TYR A 353 9.89 3.21 19.24
N ASN A 354 10.77 2.57 20.02
CA ASN A 354 12.22 2.52 19.80
C ASN A 354 12.71 1.12 19.39
N MET A 355 11.79 0.20 19.09
CA MET A 355 12.12 -1.15 18.66
C MET A 355 12.38 -1.19 17.16
N TYR A 356 13.67 -1.07 16.81
CA TYR A 356 14.14 -1.03 15.44
C TYR A 356 15.11 -2.16 15.13
N GLY A 357 15.29 -2.42 13.84
CA GLY A 357 16.32 -3.30 13.30
C GLY A 357 16.79 -2.78 11.95
N ASP A 358 17.98 -3.18 11.51
CA ASP A 358 18.54 -2.73 10.24
C ASP A 358 18.46 -3.84 9.20
N VAL A 359 18.08 -3.45 7.97
CA VAL A 359 18.00 -4.31 6.79
C VAL A 359 18.82 -3.66 5.68
N ARG A 360 19.71 -4.41 5.05
CA ARG A 360 20.52 -3.95 3.94
C ARG A 360 20.26 -4.80 2.71
N VAL A 361 19.77 -4.20 1.64
CA VAL A 361 19.61 -4.86 0.34
C VAL A 361 20.83 -4.53 -0.50
N VAL A 362 21.53 -5.57 -0.96
CA VAL A 362 22.86 -5.45 -1.58
C VAL A 362 22.93 -6.13 -2.93
N THR A 363 24.00 -5.83 -3.66
CA THR A 363 24.40 -6.59 -4.85
C THR A 363 24.99 -7.95 -4.50
N GLN A 364 25.07 -8.86 -5.47
CA GLN A 364 25.67 -10.18 -5.29
C GLN A 364 27.10 -10.12 -4.71
N ASN A 365 27.95 -9.26 -5.26
CA ASN A 365 29.33 -9.11 -4.82
C ASN A 365 29.43 -8.58 -3.37
N GLU A 366 28.57 -7.63 -3.00
CA GLU A 366 28.52 -7.13 -1.62
C GLU A 366 27.98 -8.17 -0.62
N TYR A 367 27.08 -9.04 -1.07
CA TYR A 367 26.57 -10.14 -0.26
C TYR A 367 27.64 -11.20 0.02
N GLU A 368 28.41 -11.58 -1.02
CA GLU A 368 29.55 -12.50 -0.88
C GLU A 368 30.61 -11.93 0.07
N LEU A 369 30.92 -10.63 -0.04
CA LEU A 369 31.82 -9.95 0.90
C LEU A 369 31.28 -9.97 2.34
N TRP A 370 29.96 -9.78 2.51
CA TRP A 370 29.32 -9.87 3.82
C TRP A 370 29.38 -11.29 4.41
N ILE A 371 29.17 -12.33 3.59
CA ILE A 371 29.34 -13.72 4.04
C ILE A 371 30.75 -13.94 4.59
N GLU A 372 31.77 -13.51 3.85
CA GLU A 372 33.17 -13.64 4.29
C GLU A 372 33.45 -12.82 5.57
N GLU A 373 32.87 -11.62 5.70
CA GLU A 373 32.98 -10.83 6.93
C GLU A 373 32.35 -11.54 8.14
N VAL A 374 31.18 -12.15 7.97
CA VAL A 374 30.53 -12.95 9.01
C VAL A 374 31.39 -14.16 9.35
N LYS A 375 31.93 -14.90 8.36
CA LYS A 375 32.85 -16.03 8.61
C LYS A 375 34.07 -15.58 9.42
N LEU A 376 34.68 -14.45 9.06
CA LEU A 376 35.83 -13.89 9.77
C LEU A 376 35.50 -13.42 11.20
N SER A 377 34.23 -13.15 11.50
CA SER A 377 33.82 -12.82 12.86
C SER A 377 33.95 -14.02 13.81
N PHE A 378 33.81 -15.25 13.30
CA PHE A 378 34.08 -16.48 14.03
C PHE A 378 35.60 -16.66 14.15
N GLY A 379 36.14 -16.27 15.31
CA GLY A 379 37.58 -16.37 15.61
C GLY A 379 38.23 -15.02 15.87
N ASN A 380 37.49 -13.94 15.68
CA ASN A 380 37.89 -12.60 16.08
C ASN A 380 36.99 -12.09 17.22
N PRO A 381 37.49 -12.07 18.47
CA PRO A 381 36.70 -11.63 19.63
C PRO A 381 36.10 -10.23 19.49
N VAL A 382 36.75 -9.33 18.74
CA VAL A 382 36.23 -7.96 18.51
C VAL A 382 35.02 -7.99 17.60
N LEU A 383 35.11 -8.70 16.46
CA LEU A 383 34.00 -8.81 15.52
C LEU A 383 32.85 -9.65 16.09
N ALA A 384 33.15 -10.73 16.80
CA ALA A 384 32.15 -11.52 17.51
C ALA A 384 31.42 -10.67 18.58
N GLY A 385 32.18 -9.89 19.37
CA GLY A 385 31.61 -8.96 20.34
C GLY A 385 30.72 -7.90 19.69
N GLN A 386 31.11 -7.39 18.51
CA GLN A 386 30.31 -6.45 17.74
C GLN A 386 29.00 -7.07 17.25
N ALA A 387 29.02 -8.30 16.73
CA ALA A 387 27.80 -9.01 16.31
C ALA A 387 26.83 -9.24 17.48
N ILE A 388 27.35 -9.66 18.65
CA ILE A 388 26.56 -9.81 19.88
C ILE A 388 25.96 -8.48 20.31
N TYR A 389 26.75 -7.40 20.28
CA TYR A 389 26.30 -6.06 20.62
C TYR A 389 25.15 -5.61 19.69
N GLN A 390 25.30 -5.81 18.38
CA GLN A 390 24.28 -5.46 17.38
C GLN A 390 23.00 -6.29 17.49
N GLY A 391 23.08 -7.58 17.84
CA GLY A 391 21.91 -8.45 17.95
C GLY A 391 21.15 -8.35 19.28
N ASN A 392 21.78 -7.86 20.36
CA ASN A 392 21.21 -7.93 21.71
C ASN A 392 21.22 -6.60 22.49
N CYS A 393 22.17 -5.70 22.20
CA CYS A 393 22.43 -4.54 23.05
C CYS A 393 21.99 -3.22 22.41
N THR A 394 22.11 -3.07 21.09
CA THR A 394 21.79 -1.86 20.31
C THR A 394 20.34 -1.40 20.43
N ALA A 395 19.42 -2.33 20.75
CA ALA A 395 18.04 -2.03 21.09
C ALA A 395 17.92 -0.98 22.21
N CYS A 396 18.85 -0.99 23.16
CA CYS A 396 18.86 -0.08 24.30
C CYS A 396 20.08 0.84 24.34
N HIS A 397 21.25 0.41 23.85
CA HIS A 397 22.51 1.13 23.99
C HIS A 397 23.02 1.68 22.65
N SER A 398 23.72 2.81 22.71
CA SER A 398 24.44 3.39 21.58
C SER A 398 25.91 3.61 21.95
N VAL A 399 26.79 3.64 20.95
CA VAL A 399 28.24 3.88 21.10
C VAL A 399 28.69 5.19 20.43
N ASN A 400 27.73 5.96 19.92
CA ASN A 400 27.95 7.17 19.14
C ASN A 400 27.28 8.40 19.79
N GLY A 401 26.72 8.26 20.99
CA GLY A 401 26.03 9.35 21.69
C GLY A 401 24.56 9.50 21.31
N ASP A 402 24.03 8.66 20.41
CA ASP A 402 22.63 8.75 20.01
C ASP A 402 21.71 8.51 21.20
N ARG A 403 20.63 9.29 21.29
CA ARG A 403 19.64 9.15 22.36
C ARG A 403 18.99 7.77 22.27
N GLY A 404 19.23 6.94 23.27
CA GLY A 404 18.62 5.62 23.45
C GLY A 404 18.03 5.45 24.85
N THR A 405 17.63 4.22 25.16
CA THR A 405 17.04 3.85 26.45
C THR A 405 18.08 3.71 27.54
N GLY A 406 19.20 3.06 27.21
CA GLY A 406 20.32 2.79 28.09
C GLY A 406 21.41 3.86 27.96
N PRO A 407 22.40 3.85 28.87
CA PRO A 407 23.58 4.70 28.76
C PRO A 407 24.27 4.50 27.41
N THR A 408 24.71 5.61 26.83
CA THR A 408 25.61 5.66 25.68
C THR A 408 27.06 5.73 26.16
N TRP A 409 27.97 5.14 25.40
CA TRP A 409 29.40 5.08 25.69
C TRP A 409 30.19 5.98 24.75
#